data_AF-A0A9D4PMN9-F1
#
_entry.id   AF-A0A9D4PMN9-F1
#
_cell.length_a   1.000
_cell.length_b   1.000
_cell.length_c   1.000
_cell.angle_alpha   90.00
_cell.angle_beta   90.00
_cell.angle_gamma   90.00
#
_symmetry.space_group_name_H-M   'P 1'
#
loop_
_entity.id
_entity.type
_entity.pdbx_description
1 polymer ?
#
loop_
_entity_poly.entity_id
_entity_poly.type
_entity_poly.pdbx_seq_one_letter_code
_entity_poly.pdbx_strand_id
1 'polypeptide(L)'
;MEEEHIPVEDDLAPGAFFGEPGDEGQPLERWLNDDEGPLVFYRVNSQDIIYKAKKKRPKMVGHYLMGDVLGEGSYGKVKEVLDSETLCRRAVKILKRRKLRKIPNGEQNVQRCVI
;
A
#
# COMPACT_ATOMS: atom_id res chain seq x y z
N MET A 1 7.53 -60.63 -29.72
CA MET A 1 8.25 -60.00 -28.60
C MET A 1 7.30 -58.94 -28.10
N GLU A 2 6.38 -59.36 -27.23
CA GLU A 2 6.52 -59.44 -25.76
C GLU A 2 5.82 -58.22 -25.17
N GLU A 3 4.72 -58.49 -24.46
CA GLU A 3 4.26 -57.64 -23.36
C GLU A 3 5.17 -57.91 -22.15
N GLU A 4 5.58 -56.85 -21.45
CA GLU A 4 5.98 -56.70 -20.03
C GLU A 4 6.77 -55.37 -19.94
N HIS A 5 6.75 -54.49 -18.94
CA HIS A 5 6.07 -54.34 -17.65
C HIS A 5 6.24 -52.86 -17.18
N ILE A 6 5.32 -52.41 -16.33
CA ILE A 6 5.05 -51.10 -15.67
C ILE A 6 6.24 -50.52 -14.86
N PRO A 7 6.35 -49.19 -14.53
CA PRO A 7 5.55 -48.57 -13.44
C PRO A 7 5.16 -47.07 -13.60
N VAL A 8 4.27 -46.67 -12.68
CA VAL A 8 3.69 -45.36 -12.33
C VAL A 8 4.68 -44.39 -11.67
N GLU A 9 4.64 -43.10 -12.01
CA GLU A 9 4.96 -41.90 -11.16
C GLU A 9 4.26 -40.68 -11.82
N ASP A 10 3.10 -40.23 -11.34
CA ASP A 10 2.86 -39.20 -10.31
C ASP A 10 2.77 -37.75 -10.84
N ASP A 11 1.66 -37.13 -10.41
CA ASP A 11 1.44 -35.72 -10.13
C ASP A 11 1.10 -34.68 -11.24
N LEU A 12 -0.22 -34.42 -11.29
CA LEU A 12 -0.85 -33.14 -10.94
C LEU A 12 -0.56 -31.89 -11.80
N ALA A 13 -1.55 -31.48 -12.61
CA ALA A 13 -2.39 -30.30 -12.31
C ALA A 13 -3.41 -30.00 -13.43
N PRO A 14 -4.69 -29.76 -13.10
CA PRO A 14 -5.72 -29.31 -14.04
C PRO A 14 -5.76 -27.78 -14.08
N GLY A 15 -5.81 -27.18 -15.28
CA GLY A 15 -5.93 -25.72 -15.37
C GLY A 15 -5.91 -25.09 -16.76
N ALA A 16 -6.18 -25.83 -17.85
CA ALA A 16 -6.29 -25.25 -19.17
C ALA A 16 -7.67 -24.60 -19.37
N PHE A 17 -7.66 -23.27 -19.21
CA PHE A 17 -8.59 -22.26 -19.67
C PHE A 17 -9.26 -22.58 -21.03
N PHE A 18 -10.58 -22.78 -21.01
CA PHE A 18 -11.46 -22.51 -22.16
C PHE A 18 -12.70 -21.80 -21.62
N GLY A 19 -12.77 -20.49 -21.83
CA GLY A 19 -14.02 -19.74 -21.69
C GLY A 19 -14.79 -19.79 -23.00
N GLU A 20 -16.11 -19.89 -22.89
CA GLU A 20 -17.13 -19.62 -23.93
C GLU A 20 -18.48 -19.41 -23.18
N PRO A 21 -19.49 -18.77 -23.79
CA PRO A 21 -19.95 -17.45 -23.33
C PRO A 21 -21.43 -17.41 -22.91
N GLY A 22 -21.77 -16.36 -22.16
CA GLY A 22 -23.17 -15.95 -21.95
C GLY A 22 -23.78 -16.40 -20.64
N ASP A 23 -23.72 -15.55 -19.62
CA ASP A 23 -24.85 -15.36 -18.73
C ASP A 23 -24.81 -13.94 -18.15
N GLU A 24 -25.77 -13.14 -18.56
CA GLU A 24 -25.96 -11.76 -18.13
C GLU A 24 -26.70 -11.77 -16.80
N GLY A 25 -26.00 -11.35 -15.74
CA GLY A 25 -26.63 -10.93 -14.49
C GLY A 25 -26.38 -11.87 -13.32
N GLN A 26 -25.87 -11.25 -12.25
CA GLN A 26 -25.85 -11.68 -10.83
C GLN A 26 -24.47 -12.07 -10.28
N PRO A 27 -23.81 -11.13 -9.56
CA PRO A 27 -22.79 -11.54 -8.60
C PRO A 27 -22.97 -10.91 -7.21
N LEU A 28 -24.22 -10.68 -6.75
CA LEU A 28 -24.47 -10.39 -5.33
C LEU A 28 -24.94 -11.63 -4.54
N GLU A 29 -25.69 -12.56 -5.15
CA GLU A 29 -26.19 -13.75 -4.42
C GLU A 29 -25.17 -14.91 -4.34
N ARG A 30 -24.15 -14.92 -5.19
CA ARG A 30 -23.10 -15.96 -5.13
C ARG A 30 -22.31 -15.95 -3.82
N TRP A 31 -22.24 -14.79 -3.15
CA TRP A 31 -21.60 -14.66 -1.82
C TRP A 31 -22.46 -15.19 -0.67
N LEU A 32 -23.75 -15.47 -0.89
CA LEU A 32 -24.67 -15.93 0.14
C LEU A 32 -24.86 -17.45 0.15
N ASN A 33 -24.41 -18.17 -0.89
CA ASN A 33 -24.74 -19.59 -1.09
C ASN A 33 -23.51 -20.51 -1.27
N ASP A 34 -22.31 -20.11 -0.82
CA ASP A 34 -21.17 -21.04 -0.66
C ASP A 34 -21.21 -21.66 0.77
N ASP A 35 -22.21 -22.50 1.04
CA ASP A 35 -22.37 -23.23 2.32
C ASP A 35 -21.96 -24.72 2.19
N GLU A 36 -20.97 -25.05 1.36
CA GLU A 36 -20.47 -26.44 1.23
C GLU A 36 -18.94 -26.58 1.23
N GLY A 37 -18.30 -25.81 2.12
CA GLY A 37 -16.93 -26.06 2.59
C GLY A 37 -16.80 -25.50 4.00
N PRO A 38 -15.92 -26.02 4.88
CA PRO A 38 -15.75 -25.46 6.20
C PRO A 38 -15.30 -24.00 6.04
N LEU A 39 -16.24 -23.05 6.16
CA LEU A 39 -15.91 -21.66 6.32
C LEU A 39 -15.15 -21.57 7.64
N VAL A 40 -13.81 -21.51 7.54
CA VAL A 40 -12.92 -21.44 8.70
C VAL A 40 -13.02 -20.04 9.30
N PHE A 41 -14.21 -19.68 9.78
CA PHE A 41 -14.39 -18.54 10.64
C PHE A 41 -13.69 -18.88 11.94
N TYR A 42 -12.49 -18.34 12.12
CA TYR A 42 -11.76 -18.47 13.36
C TYR A 42 -12.55 -17.73 14.44
N ARG A 43 -13.26 -18.50 15.29
CA ARG A 43 -13.99 -17.96 16.44
C ARG A 43 -12.96 -17.40 17.44
N VAL A 44 -12.68 -16.11 17.33
CA VAL A 44 -11.92 -15.35 18.34
C VAL A 44 -12.81 -15.03 19.53
N ASN A 45 -12.34 -15.30 20.75
CA ASN A 45 -12.97 -14.77 21.95
C ASN A 45 -12.75 -13.25 21.98
N SER A 46 -13.79 -12.47 22.28
CA SER A 46 -13.68 -11.00 22.39
C SER A 46 -12.61 -10.56 23.40
N GLN A 47 -12.30 -11.37 24.40
CA GLN A 47 -11.23 -11.14 25.37
C GLN A 47 -9.82 -11.24 24.76
N ASP A 48 -9.65 -12.04 23.70
CA ASP A 48 -8.39 -12.22 22.99
C ASP A 48 -8.14 -11.10 21.97
N ILE A 49 -9.16 -10.29 21.66
CA ILE A 49 -9.06 -9.16 20.75
C ILE A 49 -8.46 -7.95 21.49
N ILE A 50 -7.13 -7.94 21.57
CA ILE A 50 -6.39 -6.85 22.23
C ILE A 50 -6.28 -5.65 21.28
N TYR A 51 -7.22 -4.70 21.38
CA TYR A 51 -7.13 -3.40 20.72
C TYR A 51 -6.09 -2.49 21.41
N LYS A 52 -4.80 -2.78 21.20
CA LYS A 52 -3.73 -1.84 21.61
C LYS A 52 -3.78 -0.61 20.68
N ALA A 53 -4.23 0.52 21.21
CA ALA A 53 -4.05 1.81 20.55
C ALA A 53 -2.54 2.06 20.37
N LYS A 54 -2.03 1.80 19.16
CA LYS A 54 -0.61 2.03 18.83
C LYS A 54 -0.36 3.53 18.92
N LYS A 55 0.34 3.96 19.98
CA LYS A 55 0.85 5.33 20.09
C LYS A 55 1.80 5.59 18.91
N LYS A 56 1.36 6.38 17.94
CA LYS A 56 2.22 6.80 16.83
C LYS A 56 3.21 7.83 17.36
N ARG A 57 4.50 7.55 17.20
CA ARG A 57 5.53 8.52 17.53
C ARG A 57 5.44 9.70 16.55
N PRO A 58 5.60 10.94 17.03
CA PRO A 58 5.67 12.09 16.15
C PRO A 58 6.86 11.95 15.18
N LYS A 59 6.71 12.48 13.97
CA LYS A 59 7.76 12.41 12.97
C LYS A 59 8.75 13.56 13.17
N MET A 60 9.94 13.23 13.64
CA MET A 60 11.07 14.16 13.73
C MET A 60 11.95 14.08 12.49
N VAL A 61 12.42 15.21 11.99
CA VAL A 61 13.43 15.32 10.92
C VAL A 61 14.47 16.35 11.37
N GLY A 62 15.66 15.87 11.75
CA GLY A 62 16.61 16.71 12.49
C GLY A 62 15.99 17.22 13.78
N HIS A 63 16.08 18.53 14.01
CA HIS A 63 15.47 19.26 15.12
C HIS A 63 14.04 19.74 14.83
N TYR A 64 13.44 19.34 13.70
CA TYR A 64 12.07 19.76 13.35
C TYR A 64 11.04 18.66 13.58
N LEU A 65 10.00 19.00 14.33
CA LEU A 65 8.78 18.22 14.44
C LEU A 65 7.86 18.49 13.24
N MET A 66 7.54 17.44 12.48
CA MET A 66 6.70 17.54 11.30
C MET A 66 5.21 17.57 11.66
N GLY A 67 4.52 18.60 11.18
CA GLY A 67 3.08 18.77 11.29
C GLY A 67 2.31 18.45 10.00
N ASP A 68 1.18 19.13 9.88
CA ASP A 68 0.22 18.93 8.80
C ASP A 68 0.62 19.64 7.51
N VAL A 69 -0.11 19.34 6.44
CA VAL A 69 0.10 19.96 5.13
C VAL A 69 -0.56 21.34 5.13
N LEU A 70 0.24 22.38 4.85
CA LEU A 70 -0.23 23.75 4.68
C LEU A 70 -0.73 24.01 3.25
N GLY A 71 -0.16 23.31 2.26
CA GLY A 71 -0.59 23.43 0.87
C GLY A 71 0.25 22.62 -0.11
N GLU A 72 -0.09 22.70 -1.38
CA GLU A 72 0.67 22.10 -2.48
C GLU A 72 1.10 23.18 -3.48
N GLY A 73 2.39 23.16 -3.84
CA GLY A 73 2.94 24.00 -4.89
C GLY A 73 3.47 23.17 -6.06
N SER A 74 3.85 23.86 -7.14
CA SER A 74 4.29 23.24 -8.40
C SER A 74 5.47 22.29 -8.19
N TYR A 75 6.40 22.64 -7.30
CA TYR A 75 7.61 21.86 -7.02
C TYR A 75 7.47 20.82 -5.91
N GLY A 76 6.41 20.89 -5.09
CA GLY A 76 6.28 20.01 -3.91
C GLY A 76 5.21 20.44 -2.91
N LYS A 77 5.03 19.65 -1.87
CA LYS A 77 4.09 19.92 -0.78
C LYS A 77 4.72 20.84 0.26
N VAL A 78 3.94 21.71 0.87
CA VAL A 78 4.36 22.56 1.97
C VAL A 78 3.75 22.01 3.25
N LYS A 79 4.57 21.83 4.29
CA LYS A 79 4.14 21.35 5.61
C LYS A 79 4.49 22.34 6.70
N GLU A 80 3.68 22.34 7.76
CA GLU A 80 4.03 22.99 9.01
C GLU A 80 5.13 22.19 9.72
N VAL A 81 6.07 22.90 10.32
CA VAL A 81 7.07 22.32 11.22
C VAL A 81 7.20 23.17 12.46
N LEU A 82 7.51 22.52 13.58
CA LEU A 82 7.89 23.16 14.82
C LEU A 82 9.38 22.88 15.08
N ASP A 83 10.15 23.92 15.32
CA ASP A 83 11.54 23.80 15.77
C ASP A 83 11.57 23.31 17.23
N SER A 84 12.32 22.25 17.52
CA SER A 84 12.40 21.68 18.87
C SER A 84 13.17 22.54 19.87
N GLU A 85 14.06 23.41 19.40
CA GLU A 85 14.90 24.24 20.27
C GLU A 85 14.24 25.61 20.50
N THR A 86 13.85 26.28 19.41
CA THR A 86 13.30 27.64 19.48
C THR A 86 11.78 27.67 19.64
N LEU A 87 11.11 26.52 19.52
CA LEU A 87 9.64 26.39 19.51
C LEU A 87 8.93 27.30 18.49
N CYS A 88 9.66 27.76 17.48
CA CYS A 88 9.11 28.60 16.43
C CYS A 88 8.43 27.74 15.36
N ARG A 89 7.20 28.12 14.98
CA ARG A 89 6.49 27.51 13.86
C ARG A 89 7.04 28.02 12.54
N ARG A 90 7.34 27.11 11.62
CA ARG A 90 7.89 27.41 10.29
C ARG A 90 7.18 26.56 9.24
N ALA A 91 7.38 26.89 7.98
CA ALA A 91 6.91 26.11 6.85
C ALA A 91 8.10 25.50 6.11
N VAL A 92 7.99 24.24 5.69
CA VAL A 92 9.00 23.56 4.86
C VAL A 92 8.38 23.11 3.55
N LYS A 93 9.11 23.33 2.46
CA LYS A 93 8.74 22.83 1.14
C LYS A 93 9.44 21.50 0.88
N ILE A 94 8.66 20.43 0.77
CA ILE A 94 9.15 19.08 0.57
C ILE A 94 9.29 18.83 -0.93
N LEU A 95 10.53 18.83 -1.40
CA LEU A 95 10.90 18.58 -2.79
C LEU A 95 11.17 17.09 -3.01
N LYS A 96 10.59 16.50 -4.06
CA LYS A 96 10.85 15.11 -4.45
C LYS A 96 11.71 15.08 -5.70
N ARG A 97 12.85 14.38 -5.68
CA ARG A 97 13.71 14.20 -6.87
C ARG A 97 12.95 13.72 -8.11
N ARG A 98 12.01 12.78 -7.96
CA ARG A 98 11.16 12.31 -9.07
C ARG A 98 10.28 13.42 -9.67
N LYS A 99 9.81 14.39 -8.87
CA LYS A 99 9.00 15.53 -9.35
C LYS A 99 9.90 16.59 -10.01
N LEU A 100 11.08 16.86 -9.44
CA LEU A 100 12.04 17.82 -10.00
C LEU A 100 12.54 17.42 -11.40
N ARG A 101 12.83 16.13 -11.63
CA ARG A 101 13.25 15.64 -12.96
C ARG A 101 12.19 15.81 -14.07
N LYS A 102 10.92 15.95 -13.71
CA LYS A 102 9.82 16.17 -14.68
C LYS A 102 9.70 17.64 -15.08
N ILE A 103 10.23 18.54 -14.27
CA ILE A 103 10.14 19.99 -14.49
C ILE A 103 11.41 20.40 -15.25
N PRO A 104 11.30 21.12 -16.37
CA PRO A 104 12.48 21.61 -17.10
C PRO A 104 13.33 22.47 -16.17
N ASN A 105 14.64 22.18 -16.12
CA ASN A 105 15.61 22.82 -15.22
C ASN A 105 15.21 22.78 -13.73
N GLY A 106 14.38 21.81 -13.31
CA GLY A 106 13.78 21.78 -11.98
C GLY A 106 14.81 21.77 -10.84
N GLU A 107 15.88 20.99 -10.95
CA GLU A 107 16.94 20.92 -9.93
C GLU A 107 17.80 22.19 -9.91
N GLN A 108 18.15 22.72 -11.08
CA GLN A 108 18.95 23.95 -11.23
C GLN A 108 18.19 25.16 -10.67
N ASN A 109 16.89 25.25 -10.94
CA ASN A 109 16.04 26.32 -10.42
C ASN A 109 15.97 26.27 -8.89
N VAL A 110 15.91 25.08 -8.29
CA VAL A 110 15.95 24.92 -6.83
C VAL A 110 17.30 25.38 -6.29
N GLN A 111 18.41 24.94 -6.89
CA GLN A 111 19.75 25.34 -6.46
C GLN A 111 19.97 26.85 -6.51
N ARG A 112 19.36 27.54 -7.48
CA ARG A 112 19.46 29.00 -7.61
C ARG A 112 18.64 29.76 -6.56
N CYS A 113 17.47 29.24 -6.19
CA CYS A 113 16.58 29.88 -5.22
C CYS A 113 16.98 29.64 -3.76
N VAL A 114 17.78 28.60 -3.51
CA VAL A 114 18.38 28.36 -2.20
C VAL A 114 19.65 29.21 -2.14
N ILE A 115 19.52 30.39 -1.54
CA ILE A 115 20.60 31.36 -1.32
C ILE A 115 21.43 30.92 -0.11
#